data_AF-A0A7S8EYJ8-F1
#
_entry.id   AF-A0A7S8EYJ8-F1
#
_cell.length_a   1.000
_cell.length_b   1.000
_cell.length_c   1.000
_cell.angle_alpha   90.00
_cell.angle_beta   90.00
_cell.angle_gamma   90.00
#
_symmetry.space_group_name_H-M   'P 1'
#
loop_
_entity.id
_entity.type
_entity.pdbx_description
1 polymer ?
#
loop_
_entity_poly.entity_id
_entity_poly.type
_entity_poly.pdbx_seq_one_letter_code
_entity_poly.pdbx_strand_id
1 'polypeptide(L)'
;MKITRIGPDEIFHRYLTPKWAFLPTSGAGAAIDGGRFNRPGVEALYLSRSAQTALDEYRQGASITPPATLAAYKITLAEVADLSQGFDPDIWDGAWQEWDCPWRQIARIDKKIPPSWKLADLFITVGLRGILFPSLRHAGGTNLVIFPANLVDGDHVAVHDPDLRLPHDQSSWS
;
A
#
# COMPACT_ATOMS: atom_id res chain seq x y z
N MET A 1 -17.97 9.77 2.11
CA MET A 1 -16.74 9.14 1.59
C MET A 1 -17.04 8.43 0.30
N LYS A 2 -16.06 8.27 -0.59
CA LYS A 2 -16.22 7.51 -1.83
C LYS A 2 -15.73 6.07 -1.63
N ILE A 3 -16.59 5.08 -1.86
CA ILE A 3 -16.23 3.65 -1.86
C ILE A 3 -16.30 3.13 -3.30
N THR A 4 -15.33 2.32 -3.69
CA THR A 4 -15.26 1.69 -5.00
C THR A 4 -14.87 0.22 -4.88
N ARG A 5 -15.18 -0.52 -5.96
CA ARG A 5 -14.62 -1.83 -6.26
C ARG A 5 -13.35 -1.68 -7.10
N ILE A 6 -12.39 -2.60 -6.92
CA ILE A 6 -11.23 -2.81 -7.79
C ILE A 6 -11.40 -4.15 -8.50
N GLY A 7 -11.06 -4.21 -9.79
CA GLY A 7 -11.09 -5.44 -10.58
C GLY A 7 -12.41 -5.71 -11.33
N PRO A 8 -12.57 -6.92 -11.88
CA PRO A 8 -11.71 -8.09 -11.66
C PRO A 8 -10.31 -7.96 -12.26
N ASP A 9 -9.31 -8.55 -11.58
CA ASP A 9 -7.90 -8.67 -12.00
C ASP A 9 -7.26 -7.35 -12.48
N GLU A 10 -7.58 -6.23 -11.82
CA GLU A 10 -6.93 -4.97 -12.11
C GLU A 10 -5.44 -5.04 -11.74
N ILE A 11 -4.59 -4.45 -12.58
CA ILE A 11 -3.14 -4.58 -12.45
C ILE A 11 -2.56 -3.49 -11.56
N PHE A 12 -1.83 -3.93 -10.55
CA PHE A 12 -1.01 -3.09 -9.68
C PHE A 12 0.44 -3.59 -9.65
N HIS A 13 1.34 -2.80 -9.11
CA HIS A 13 2.78 -3.03 -9.16
C HIS A 13 3.41 -2.81 -7.78
N ARG A 14 4.44 -3.60 -7.48
CA ARG A 14 5.28 -3.42 -6.29
C ARG A 14 6.73 -3.70 -6.64
N TYR A 15 7.63 -2.85 -6.18
CA TYR A 15 9.04 -3.19 -6.09
C TYR A 15 9.33 -3.87 -4.76
N LEU A 16 9.83 -5.10 -4.84
CA LEU A 16 10.20 -5.93 -3.71
C LEU A 16 11.71 -5.83 -3.49
N THR A 17 12.12 -5.67 -2.23
CA THR A 17 13.52 -5.90 -1.86
C THR A 17 13.86 -7.35 -2.16
N PRO A 18 14.94 -7.67 -2.90
CA PRO A 18 15.20 -9.03 -3.40
C PRO A 18 15.18 -10.09 -2.30
N LYS A 19 15.75 -9.76 -1.13
CA LYS A 19 15.75 -10.60 0.07
C LYS A 19 14.36 -11.13 0.46
N TRP A 20 13.31 -10.33 0.25
CA TRP A 20 11.93 -10.60 0.69
C TRP A 20 10.98 -10.95 -0.46
N ALA A 21 11.49 -11.08 -1.69
CA ALA A 21 10.64 -11.29 -2.87
C ALA A 21 9.89 -12.64 -2.85
N PHE A 22 10.24 -13.56 -1.94
CA PHE A 22 9.56 -14.85 -1.74
C PHE A 22 8.23 -14.74 -0.97
N LEU A 23 7.94 -13.59 -0.35
CA LEU A 23 6.67 -13.29 0.31
C LEU A 23 6.01 -12.04 -0.32
N PRO A 24 5.63 -12.09 -1.61
CA PRO A 24 5.24 -10.91 -2.37
C PRO A 24 3.98 -10.21 -1.82
N THR A 25 3.05 -10.98 -1.24
CA THR A 25 1.79 -10.47 -0.68
C THR A 25 1.88 -10.13 0.81
N SER A 26 3.01 -10.38 1.48
CA SER A 26 3.14 -10.14 2.91
C SER A 26 3.14 -8.63 3.24
N GLY A 27 2.39 -8.28 4.28
CA GLY A 27 2.38 -6.96 4.92
C GLY A 27 3.29 -6.84 6.14
N ALA A 28 4.07 -7.88 6.47
CA ALA A 28 4.86 -7.95 7.70
C ALA A 28 5.90 -6.82 7.82
N GLY A 29 6.55 -6.43 6.72
CA GLY A 29 7.47 -5.29 6.71
C GLY A 29 6.79 -3.98 7.10
N ALA A 30 5.57 -3.75 6.61
CA ALA A 30 4.77 -2.59 6.99
C ALA A 30 4.33 -2.66 8.46
N ALA A 31 4.04 -3.85 8.99
CA ALA A 31 3.73 -4.02 10.40
C ALA A 31 4.94 -3.76 11.32
N ILE A 32 6.17 -4.02 10.86
CA ILE A 32 7.38 -3.72 11.65
C ILE A 32 7.63 -2.20 11.66
N ASP A 33 7.62 -1.57 10.48
CA ASP A 33 8.09 -0.19 10.33
C ASP A 33 7.00 0.89 10.46
N GLY A 34 5.74 0.48 10.33
CA GLY A 34 4.62 1.35 10.00
C GLY A 34 4.68 1.89 8.56
N GLY A 35 3.58 2.50 8.13
CA GLY A 35 3.45 3.17 6.85
C GLY A 35 2.56 4.40 6.97
N ARG A 36 2.17 4.99 5.84
CA ARG A 36 1.27 6.16 5.87
C ARG A 36 -0.08 5.83 6.50
N PHE A 37 -0.63 4.66 6.16
CA PHE A 37 -1.96 4.22 6.56
C PHE A 37 -1.91 2.94 7.41
N ASN A 38 -0.82 2.69 8.14
CA ASN A 38 -0.78 1.62 9.11
C ASN A 38 0.24 1.95 10.20
N ARG A 39 -0.13 1.71 11.45
CA ARG A 39 0.78 1.80 12.60
C ARG A 39 1.60 0.50 12.72
N PRO A 40 2.72 0.52 13.47
CA PRO A 40 3.41 -0.72 13.83
C PRO A 40 2.46 -1.72 14.49
N GLY A 41 2.62 -3.00 14.14
CA GLY A 41 1.74 -4.11 14.53
C GLY A 41 0.59 -4.37 13.55
N VAL A 42 0.32 -3.47 12.60
CA VAL A 42 -0.74 -3.65 11.60
C VAL A 42 -0.13 -3.96 10.24
N GLU A 43 -0.45 -5.13 9.69
CA GLU A 43 -0.04 -5.50 8.34
C GLU A 43 -0.75 -4.67 7.29
N ALA A 44 0.00 -4.26 6.28
CA ALA A 44 -0.51 -3.54 5.12
C ALA A 44 0.33 -3.85 3.88
N LEU A 45 -0.33 -4.09 2.75
CA LEU A 45 0.30 -4.30 1.46
C LEU A 45 0.14 -3.05 0.60
N TYR A 46 1.27 -2.38 0.32
CA TYR A 46 1.31 -1.19 -0.54
C TYR A 46 1.66 -1.58 -1.97
N LEU A 47 0.82 -1.14 -2.90
CA LEU A 47 0.97 -1.31 -4.35
C LEU A 47 0.76 0.04 -5.05
N SER A 48 1.15 0.11 -6.32
CA SER A 48 0.91 1.29 -7.17
C SER A 48 0.28 0.90 -8.50
N ARG A 49 -0.57 1.77 -9.05
CA ARG A 49 -1.29 1.51 -10.30
C ARG A 49 -0.35 1.43 -11.51
N SER A 50 0.79 2.13 -11.46
CA SER A 50 1.83 2.07 -12.49
C SER A 50 3.17 1.60 -11.91
N ALA A 51 3.99 0.94 -12.74
CA ALA A 51 5.35 0.55 -12.38
C ALA A 51 6.23 1.76 -12.01
N GLN A 52 6.06 2.89 -12.72
CA GLN A 52 6.83 4.11 -12.44
C GLN A 52 6.50 4.68 -11.06
N THR A 53 5.23 4.73 -10.70
CA THR A 53 4.82 5.14 -9.35
C THR A 53 5.39 4.20 -8.28
N ALA A 54 5.35 2.87 -8.52
CA ALA A 54 5.93 1.90 -7.59
C ALA A 54 7.45 2.11 -7.41
N LEU A 55 8.17 2.44 -8.48
CA LEU A 55 9.60 2.73 -8.44
C LEU A 55 9.89 3.99 -7.61
N ASP A 56 9.13 5.06 -7.85
CA ASP A 56 9.35 6.34 -7.16
C ASP A 56 9.00 6.25 -5.66
N GLU A 57 7.98 5.46 -5.30
CA GLU A 57 7.70 5.11 -3.90
C GLU A 57 8.82 4.28 -3.28
N TYR A 58 9.32 3.25 -3.99
CA TYR A 58 10.39 2.38 -3.51
C TYR A 58 11.70 3.13 -3.24
N ARG A 59 12.04 4.11 -4.08
CA ARG A 59 13.23 4.96 -3.88
C ARG A 59 13.17 5.74 -2.57
N GLN A 60 11.98 6.05 -2.07
CA GLN A 60 11.77 6.85 -0.85
C GLN A 60 12.53 8.20 -0.84
N GLY A 61 12.86 8.75 -2.02
CA GLY A 61 13.66 9.97 -2.17
C GLY A 61 15.18 9.75 -2.26
N ALA A 62 15.66 8.50 -2.30
CA ALA A 62 17.06 8.20 -2.56
C ALA A 62 17.46 8.59 -4.00
N SER A 63 18.65 9.18 -4.14
CA SER A 63 19.21 9.57 -5.44
C SER A 63 19.54 8.36 -6.30
N ILE A 64 20.01 7.27 -5.69
CA ILE A 64 20.35 6.00 -6.35
C ILE A 64 19.36 4.93 -5.88
N THR A 65 18.71 4.28 -6.83
CA THR A 65 17.79 3.18 -6.55
C THR A 65 18.57 1.91 -6.19
N PRO A 66 18.30 1.26 -5.04
CA PRO A 66 18.90 -0.04 -4.74
C PRO A 66 18.32 -1.15 -5.62
N PRO A 67 18.98 -2.31 -5.73
CA PRO A 67 18.45 -3.47 -6.45
C PRO A 67 17.07 -3.89 -5.94
N ALA A 68 16.16 -4.18 -6.86
CA ALA A 68 14.79 -4.53 -6.53
C ALA A 68 14.16 -5.40 -7.63
N THR A 69 13.16 -6.19 -7.24
CA THR A 69 12.34 -7.00 -8.14
C THR A 69 11.01 -6.31 -8.37
N LEU A 70 10.70 -5.91 -9.60
CA LEU A 70 9.37 -5.46 -9.97
C LEU A 70 8.45 -6.68 -10.14
N ALA A 71 7.32 -6.67 -9.45
CA ALA A 71 6.26 -7.64 -9.64
C ALA A 71 4.93 -6.93 -9.92
N ALA A 72 4.15 -7.49 -10.85
CA ALA A 72 2.77 -7.11 -11.09
C ALA A 72 1.82 -7.97 -10.24
N TYR A 73 0.66 -7.44 -9.90
CA TYR A 73 -0.35 -8.07 -9.08
C TYR A 73 -1.70 -7.94 -9.76
N LYS A 74 -2.49 -9.01 -9.72
CA LYS A 74 -3.90 -9.01 -10.11
C LYS A 74 -4.75 -8.81 -8.87
N ILE A 75 -5.52 -7.73 -8.86
CA ILE A 75 -6.30 -7.28 -7.71
C ILE A 75 -7.78 -7.29 -8.04
N THR A 76 -8.56 -7.94 -7.17
CA THR A 76 -10.01 -7.84 -7.12
C THR A 76 -10.42 -7.55 -5.68
N LEU A 77 -11.03 -6.40 -5.40
CA LEU A 77 -11.43 -6.00 -4.05
C LEU A 77 -12.81 -5.33 -4.07
N ALA A 78 -13.69 -5.70 -3.14
CA ALA A 78 -15.06 -5.17 -3.11
C ALA A 78 -15.16 -3.73 -2.58
N GLU A 79 -14.73 -3.49 -1.33
CA GLU A 79 -14.98 -2.21 -0.63
C GLU A 79 -13.67 -1.50 -0.30
N VAL A 80 -13.25 -0.61 -1.21
CA VAL A 80 -12.03 0.20 -1.09
C VAL A 80 -12.41 1.68 -1.00
N ALA A 81 -11.84 2.40 -0.04
CA ALA A 81 -11.98 3.86 0.03
C ALA A 81 -11.19 4.51 -1.12
N ASP A 82 -11.84 5.34 -1.93
CA ASP A 82 -11.24 5.93 -3.13
C ASP A 82 -10.86 7.40 -2.98
N LEU A 83 -9.74 7.66 -2.32
CA LEU A 83 -9.11 8.98 -2.20
C LEU A 83 -8.25 9.32 -3.44
N SER A 84 -8.31 8.57 -4.54
CA SER A 84 -7.37 8.75 -5.67
C SER A 84 -7.38 10.15 -6.30
N GLN A 85 -8.48 10.90 -6.14
CA GLN A 85 -8.63 12.28 -6.62
C GLN A 85 -8.24 13.34 -5.57
N GLY A 86 -7.71 12.91 -4.42
CA GLY A 86 -7.41 13.78 -3.29
C GLY A 86 -8.62 14.05 -2.38
N PHE A 87 -8.40 14.90 -1.38
CA PHE A 87 -9.43 15.33 -0.45
C PHE A 87 -10.39 16.31 -1.13
N ASP A 88 -11.67 16.06 -0.93
CA ASP A 88 -12.78 16.91 -1.35
C ASP A 88 -13.74 17.02 -0.16
N PRO A 89 -14.00 18.24 0.38
CA PRO A 89 -14.84 18.42 1.57
C PRO A 89 -16.30 18.01 1.37
N ASP A 90 -16.79 17.92 0.14
CA ASP A 90 -18.15 17.48 -0.16
C ASP A 90 -18.26 15.94 -0.14
N ILE A 91 -17.13 15.24 -0.27
CA ILE A 91 -17.05 13.77 -0.33
C ILE A 91 -16.49 13.20 0.97
N TRP A 92 -15.54 13.88 1.61
CA TRP A 92 -14.76 13.36 2.72
C TRP A 92 -14.97 14.16 4.00
N ASP A 93 -15.01 13.45 5.13
CA ASP A 93 -14.98 14.09 6.45
C ASP A 93 -13.68 14.88 6.64
N GLY A 94 -13.74 16.00 7.36
CA GLY A 94 -12.61 16.91 7.58
C GLY A 94 -11.36 16.23 8.17
N ALA A 95 -11.51 15.10 8.87
CA ALA A 95 -10.36 14.31 9.35
C ALA A 95 -9.42 13.84 8.22
N TRP A 96 -9.92 13.73 6.99
CA TRP A 96 -9.14 13.35 5.82
C TRP A 96 -8.28 14.48 5.24
N GLN A 97 -8.46 15.73 5.67
CA GLN A 97 -7.65 16.84 5.18
C GLN A 97 -6.15 16.61 5.42
N GLU A 98 -5.81 15.87 6.49
CA GLU A 98 -4.43 15.56 6.87
C GLU A 98 -3.97 14.14 6.45
N TRP A 99 -4.61 13.53 5.45
CA TRP A 99 -4.23 12.18 4.98
C TRP A 99 -2.76 12.13 4.51
N ASP A 100 -2.26 13.22 3.94
CA ASP A 100 -0.92 13.37 3.38
C ASP A 100 0.11 13.83 4.42
N CYS A 101 -0.26 13.90 5.71
CA CYS A 101 0.59 14.37 6.79
C CYS A 101 2.00 13.74 6.75
N PRO A 102 3.04 14.42 7.30
CA PRO A 102 4.40 13.90 7.36
C PRO A 102 4.52 12.79 8.42
N TRP A 103 3.79 11.69 8.25
CA TRP A 103 3.61 10.60 9.21
C TRP A 103 4.93 10.08 9.78
N ARG A 104 5.97 10.01 8.94
CA ARG A 104 7.30 9.53 9.34
C ARG A 104 7.95 10.46 10.35
N GLN A 105 7.84 11.78 10.17
CA GLN A 105 8.33 12.76 11.13
C GLN A 105 7.53 12.70 12.43
N ILE A 106 6.19 12.74 12.32
CA ILE A 106 5.28 12.71 13.47
C ILE A 106 5.52 11.46 14.33
N ALA A 107 5.63 10.30 13.71
CA ALA A 107 5.82 9.04 14.43
C ALA A 107 7.26 8.83 14.91
N ARG A 108 8.28 9.08 14.06
CA ARG A 108 9.67 8.69 14.38
C ARG A 108 10.43 9.76 15.14
N ILE A 109 10.14 11.03 14.91
CA ILE A 109 10.82 12.17 15.53
C ILE A 109 9.98 12.71 16.69
N ASP A 110 8.74 13.13 16.41
CA ASP A 110 7.90 13.79 17.41
C ASP A 110 7.28 12.81 18.42
N LYS A 111 7.39 11.50 18.15
CA LYS A 111 6.84 10.40 18.96
C LYS A 111 5.33 10.54 19.22
N LYS A 112 4.60 11.06 18.23
CA LYS A 112 3.14 11.24 18.26
C LYS A 112 2.44 10.28 17.29
N ILE A 113 1.12 10.17 17.42
CA ILE A 113 0.29 9.37 16.51
C ILE A 113 -0.10 10.23 15.30
N PRO A 114 0.31 9.85 14.07
CA PRO A 114 -0.10 10.52 12.84
C PRO A 114 -1.62 10.49 12.64
N PRO A 115 -2.26 11.59 12.17
CA PRO A 115 -3.67 11.59 11.81
C PRO A 115 -4.05 10.47 10.83
N SER A 116 -3.19 10.20 9.84
CA SER A 116 -3.41 9.13 8.85
C SER A 116 -3.49 7.73 9.45
N TRP A 117 -2.87 7.47 10.61
CA TRP A 117 -3.01 6.19 11.32
C TRP A 117 -4.37 6.06 12.01
N LYS A 118 -4.92 7.16 12.52
CA LYS A 118 -6.27 7.15 13.11
C LYS A 118 -7.33 6.93 12.03
N LEU A 119 -7.13 7.54 10.86
CA LEU A 119 -7.98 7.27 9.69
C LEU A 119 -7.92 5.78 9.34
N ALA A 120 -6.73 5.21 9.18
CA ALA A 120 -6.59 3.79 8.84
C ALA A 120 -7.25 2.86 9.86
N ASP A 121 -7.08 3.08 11.16
CA ASP A 121 -7.73 2.27 12.20
C ASP A 121 -9.25 2.25 12.06
N LEU A 122 -9.86 3.40 11.75
CA LEU A 122 -11.30 3.51 11.53
C LEU A 122 -11.73 2.62 10.36
N PHE A 123 -11.00 2.66 9.24
CA PHE A 123 -11.32 1.87 8.05
C PHE A 123 -11.09 0.38 8.22
N ILE A 124 -10.05 0.04 8.96
CA ILE A 124 -9.81 -1.34 9.36
C ILE A 124 -10.99 -1.83 10.21
N THR A 125 -11.42 -1.04 11.19
CA THR A 125 -12.52 -1.41 12.11
C THR A 125 -13.86 -1.59 11.40
N VAL A 126 -14.18 -0.77 10.39
CA VAL A 126 -15.42 -0.90 9.62
C VAL A 126 -15.34 -1.93 8.48
N GLY A 127 -14.20 -2.62 8.33
CA GLY A 127 -14.05 -3.74 7.39
C GLY A 127 -13.69 -3.35 5.95
N LEU A 128 -13.19 -2.14 5.68
CA LEU A 128 -12.73 -1.80 4.32
C LEU A 128 -11.45 -2.56 3.96
N ARG A 129 -11.33 -2.96 2.69
CA ARG A 129 -10.22 -3.79 2.19
C ARG A 129 -8.95 -2.98 2.00
N GLY A 130 -9.10 -1.68 1.79
CA GLY A 130 -7.98 -0.82 1.48
C GLY A 130 -8.36 0.62 1.19
N ILE A 131 -7.36 1.40 0.78
CA ILE A 131 -7.50 2.80 0.40
C ILE A 131 -6.70 3.02 -0.90
N LEU A 132 -7.36 3.55 -1.94
CA LEU A 132 -6.69 4.18 -3.07
C LEU A 132 -6.34 5.61 -2.70
N PHE A 133 -5.12 6.06 -2.96
CA PHE A 133 -4.66 7.39 -2.60
C PHE A 133 -3.61 7.94 -3.58
N PRO A 134 -3.45 9.27 -3.70
CA PRO A 134 -2.45 9.87 -4.56
C PRO A 134 -1.04 9.57 -4.07
N SER A 135 -0.11 9.32 -5.00
CA SER A 135 1.30 9.26 -4.67
C SER A 135 1.83 10.65 -4.32
N LEU A 136 2.58 10.76 -3.23
CA LEU A 136 3.33 11.98 -2.89
C LEU A 136 4.75 11.98 -3.48
N ARG A 137 5.13 10.90 -4.17
CA ARG A 137 6.44 10.73 -4.81
C ARG A 137 6.37 10.86 -6.33
N HIS A 138 5.24 10.55 -6.92
CA HIS A 138 5.01 10.63 -8.36
C HIS A 138 3.73 11.42 -8.64
N ALA A 139 3.86 12.63 -9.19
CA ALA A 139 2.71 13.46 -9.53
C ALA A 139 1.78 12.74 -10.52
N GLY A 140 0.48 12.71 -10.22
CA GLY A 140 -0.53 11.97 -10.99
C GLY A 140 -0.53 10.45 -10.76
N GLY A 141 0.39 9.92 -9.92
CA GLY A 141 0.42 8.51 -9.55
C GLY A 141 -0.66 8.16 -8.53
N THR A 142 -1.17 6.93 -8.59
CA THR A 142 -2.11 6.39 -7.59
C THR A 142 -1.53 5.15 -6.95
N ASN A 143 -1.60 5.11 -5.62
CA ASN A 143 -1.24 3.97 -4.80
C ASN A 143 -2.50 3.29 -4.24
N LEU A 144 -2.32 2.04 -3.83
CA LEU A 144 -3.28 1.24 -3.10
C LEU A 144 -2.60 0.71 -1.86
N VAL A 145 -3.23 0.88 -0.70
CA VAL A 145 -2.90 0.11 0.51
C VAL A 145 -4.02 -0.90 0.74
N ILE A 146 -3.66 -2.17 0.92
CA ILE A 146 -4.58 -3.26 1.23
C ILE A 146 -4.34 -3.68 2.68
N PHE A 147 -5.40 -3.95 3.41
CA PHE A 147 -5.39 -4.47 4.77
C PHE A 147 -5.74 -5.96 4.76
N PRO A 148 -4.75 -6.88 4.84
CA PRO A 148 -4.99 -8.31 4.69
C PRO A 148 -6.02 -8.87 5.69
N ALA A 149 -6.08 -8.29 6.89
CA ALA A 149 -7.03 -8.69 7.94
C ALA A 149 -8.51 -8.48 7.56
N ASN A 150 -8.80 -7.65 6.55
CA ASN A 150 -10.15 -7.30 6.11
C ASN A 150 -10.56 -7.96 4.79
N LEU A 151 -9.70 -8.81 4.22
CA LEU A 151 -10.05 -9.54 3.01
C LEU A 151 -11.11 -10.60 3.35
N VAL A 152 -12.10 -10.72 2.47
CA VAL A 152 -13.18 -11.71 2.59
C VAL A 152 -13.23 -12.61 1.36
N ASP A 153 -14.08 -13.64 1.40
CA ASP A 153 -14.32 -14.50 0.24
C ASP A 153 -14.74 -13.67 -0.98
N GLY A 154 -14.04 -13.88 -2.09
CA GLY A 154 -14.22 -13.15 -3.35
C GLY A 154 -13.24 -12.00 -3.57
N ASP A 155 -12.52 -11.56 -2.54
CA ASP A 155 -11.35 -10.70 -2.70
C ASP A 155 -10.15 -11.53 -3.21
N HIS A 156 -9.36 -10.96 -4.10
CA HIS A 156 -8.20 -11.63 -4.69
C HIS A 156 -7.00 -10.69 -4.77
N VAL A 157 -5.88 -11.14 -4.21
CA VAL A 157 -4.60 -10.43 -4.23
C VAL A 157 -3.52 -11.45 -4.61
N ALA A 158 -3.18 -11.51 -5.90
CA ALA A 158 -2.18 -12.45 -6.38
C ALA A 158 -1.07 -11.74 -7.13
N VAL A 159 0.16 -12.12 -6.84
CA VAL A 159 1.30 -11.77 -7.68
C VAL A 159 1.18 -12.49 -9.03
N HIS A 160 1.52 -11.80 -10.11
CA HIS A 160 1.60 -12.40 -11.44
C HIS A 160 2.99 -13.00 -11.65
N ASP A 161 3.12 -14.30 -11.38
CA ASP A 161 4.36 -15.06 -11.56
C ASP A 161 4.08 -16.46 -12.18
N PRO A 162 3.61 -16.52 -13.44
CA PRO A 162 3.19 -17.77 -14.08
C PRO A 162 4.33 -18.78 -14.28
N ASP A 163 5.57 -18.28 -14.39
CA ASP A 163 6.77 -19.07 -14.61
C ASP A 163 7.50 -19.41 -13.30
N LEU A 164 6.93 -19.03 -12.14
CA LEU A 164 7.52 -19.25 -10.80
C LEU A 164 8.96 -18.72 -10.69
N ARG A 165 9.20 -17.49 -11.16
CA ARG A 165 10.51 -16.84 -11.18
C ARG A 165 10.85 -16.13 -9.86
N LEU A 166 9.86 -15.84 -9.02
CA LEU A 166 10.14 -15.30 -7.70
C LEU A 166 10.85 -16.37 -6.85
N PRO A 167 11.77 -15.97 -5.96
CA PRO A 167 12.43 -16.91 -5.07
C PRO A 167 11.40 -17.66 -4.23
N HIS A 168 11.66 -18.94 -3.95
CA HIS A 168 10.77 -19.74 -3.11
C HIS A 168 10.97 -19.45 -1.63
N ASP A 169 12.21 -19.12 -1.26
CA ASP A 169 12.61 -18.83 0.11
C ASP A 169 13.91 -18.01 0.16
N GLN A 170 14.47 -17.87 1.35
CA GLN A 170 15.70 -17.11 1.56
C GLN A 170 16.94 -17.79 0.94
N SER A 171 16.90 -19.10 0.68
CA SER A 171 18.02 -19.89 0.13
C SER A 171 18.16 -19.77 -1.39
N SER A 172 17.17 -19.19 -2.07
CA SER A 172 17.14 -19.03 -3.54
C SER A 172 18.23 -18.09 -4.10
N TRP A 173 19.04 -17.45 -3.24
CA TRP A 173 20.05 -16.44 -3.60
C TRP A 173 21.49 -16.92 -3.38
N SER A 174 21.72 -18.24 -3.31
CA SER A 174 23.05 -18.85 -3.13
C SER A 174 23.98 -18.62 -4.30
#